data_AF-A0A2D2DH81-F1
#
_entry.id   AF-A0A2D2DH81-F1
#
_cell.length_a   1.000
_cell.length_b   1.000
_cell.length_c   1.000
_cell.angle_alpha   90.00
_cell.angle_beta   90.00
_cell.angle_gamma   90.00
#
_symmetry.space_group_name_H-M   'P 1'
#
loop_
_entity.id
_entity.type
_entity.pdbx_description
1 polymer ?
#
loop_
_entity_poly.entity_id
_entity_poly.type
_entity_poly.pdbx_seq_one_letter_code
_entity_poly.pdbx_strand_id
1 'polypeptide(L)'
;MLDQAELMQLALNASGADDSGAALGYLKEAVSRPDASGIAHYLLGAEYAQIKMYERAVGEMEAALALDPTLSIARLQLGLLWLTGGGVEQAALVFAPLDELAAGDPLRLFGRGLRHMIGEELADARACLQEGIRANLSNAPLNVDMQRIVNELERIEAGQPAGMPAGAVVPAAEPAEQPEEQAEEAAGGAHHLFLSAYTGNTAP
;
A
#
# COMPACT_ATOMS: atom_id res chain seq x y z
N MET A 1 11.07 -25.65 15.07
CA MET A 1 10.89 -24.19 14.97
C MET A 1 10.51 -23.91 13.54
N LEU A 2 9.61 -22.94 13.32
CA LEU A 2 9.21 -22.54 11.97
C LEU A 2 10.41 -21.97 11.21
N ASP A 3 10.52 -22.13 9.90
CA ASP A 3 11.52 -21.42 9.08
C ASP A 3 10.98 -20.06 8.56
N GLN A 4 11.78 -19.31 7.79
CA GLN A 4 11.37 -18.01 7.22
C GLN A 4 10.13 -18.14 6.31
N ALA A 5 10.10 -19.17 5.46
CA ALA A 5 9.01 -19.37 4.52
C ALA A 5 7.71 -19.70 5.26
N GLU A 6 7.78 -20.57 6.26
CA GLU A 6 6.64 -20.93 7.11
C GLU A 6 6.10 -19.72 7.89
N LEU A 7 6.97 -18.89 8.47
CA LEU A 7 6.55 -17.66 9.15
C LEU A 7 5.82 -16.70 8.21
N MET A 8 6.38 -16.42 7.03
CA MET A 8 5.75 -15.52 6.07
C MET A 8 4.43 -16.08 5.53
N GLN A 9 4.35 -17.39 5.28
CA GLN A 9 3.09 -18.03 4.85
C GLN A 9 2.01 -17.96 5.93
N LEU A 10 2.35 -18.24 7.19
CA LEU A 10 1.41 -18.11 8.31
C LEU A 10 0.96 -16.66 8.51
N ALA A 11 1.87 -15.69 8.34
CA ALA A 11 1.54 -14.28 8.39
C ALA A 11 0.55 -13.88 7.29
N LEU A 12 0.80 -14.30 6.04
CA LEU A 12 -0.09 -14.01 4.91
C LEU A 12 -1.48 -14.63 5.12
N ASN A 13 -1.55 -15.85 5.64
CA ASN A 13 -2.82 -16.50 5.95
C ASN A 13 -3.57 -15.77 7.07
N ALA A 14 -2.87 -15.33 8.12
CA ALA A 14 -3.46 -14.57 9.21
C ALA A 14 -3.97 -13.20 8.72
N SER A 15 -3.17 -12.47 7.94
CA SER A 15 -3.56 -11.20 7.34
C SER A 15 -4.78 -11.32 6.42
N GLY A 16 -4.80 -12.37 5.58
CA GLY A 16 -5.95 -12.68 4.72
C GLY A 16 -7.22 -13.10 5.48
N ALA A 17 -7.09 -13.48 6.75
CA ALA A 17 -8.20 -13.77 7.67
C ALA A 17 -8.54 -12.57 8.58
N ASP A 18 -7.99 -11.38 8.29
CA ASP A 18 -8.11 -10.15 9.10
C ASP A 18 -7.60 -10.31 10.55
N ASP A 19 -6.76 -11.32 10.82
CA ASP A 19 -6.05 -11.50 12.09
C ASP A 19 -4.69 -10.80 12.06
N SER A 20 -4.73 -9.47 12.07
CA SER A 20 -3.52 -8.63 12.14
C SER A 20 -2.66 -8.92 13.37
N GLY A 21 -3.25 -9.40 14.47
CA GLY A 21 -2.51 -9.75 15.67
C GLY A 21 -1.55 -10.91 15.43
N ALA A 22 -2.06 -12.01 14.88
CA ALA A 22 -1.25 -13.16 14.51
C ALA A 22 -0.27 -12.83 13.37
N ALA A 23 -0.70 -12.08 12.35
CA ALA A 23 0.16 -11.67 11.25
C ALA A 23 1.40 -10.90 11.73
N LEU A 24 1.20 -9.89 12.57
CA LEU A 24 2.30 -9.14 13.17
C LEU A 24 3.20 -10.01 14.05
N GLY A 25 2.65 -11.00 14.75
CA GLY A 25 3.41 -11.94 15.56
C GLY A 25 4.42 -12.71 14.73
N TYR A 26 3.94 -13.36 13.66
CA TYR A 26 4.80 -14.13 12.75
C TYR A 26 5.81 -13.24 12.00
N LEU A 27 5.39 -12.06 11.55
CA LEU A 27 6.27 -11.15 10.80
C LEU A 27 7.36 -10.54 11.68
N LYS A 28 7.05 -10.17 12.93
CA LYS A 28 8.06 -9.72 13.90
C LYS A 28 9.07 -10.82 14.21
N GLU A 29 8.62 -12.06 14.32
CA GLU A 29 9.53 -13.19 14.46
C GLU A 29 10.42 -13.31 13.22
N ALA A 30 9.85 -13.21 12.01
CA ALA A 30 10.60 -13.34 10.76
C ALA A 30 11.71 -12.29 10.63
N VAL A 31 11.41 -11.01 10.89
CA VAL A 31 12.41 -9.92 10.81
C VAL A 31 13.43 -9.93 11.93
N SER A 32 13.14 -10.60 13.06
CA SER A 32 14.09 -10.70 14.19
C SER A 32 15.21 -11.71 13.95
N ARG A 33 15.09 -12.55 12.92
CA ARG A 33 16.01 -13.65 12.66
C ARG A 33 17.21 -13.23 11.81
N PRO A 34 18.36 -13.91 11.93
CA PRO A 34 19.56 -13.57 11.16
C PRO A 34 19.40 -13.73 9.64
N ASP A 35 18.44 -14.55 9.20
CA ASP A 35 18.12 -14.82 7.81
C ASP A 35 16.90 -14.01 7.30
N ALA A 36 16.55 -12.93 7.98
CA ALA A 36 15.49 -12.02 7.55
C ALA A 36 15.76 -11.48 6.14
N SER A 37 14.71 -11.48 5.30
CA SER A 37 14.77 -11.00 3.93
C SER A 37 14.08 -9.64 3.79
N GLY A 38 14.38 -8.90 2.71
CA GLY A 38 13.65 -7.69 2.37
C GLY A 38 12.14 -7.93 2.23
N ILE A 39 11.73 -9.12 1.78
CA ILE A 39 10.33 -9.52 1.67
C ILE A 39 9.65 -9.59 3.06
N ALA A 40 10.33 -10.13 4.08
CA ALA A 40 9.77 -10.20 5.43
C ALA A 40 9.50 -8.80 6.01
N HIS A 41 10.45 -7.86 5.81
CA HIS A 41 10.27 -6.46 6.18
C HIS A 41 9.16 -5.78 5.38
N TYR A 42 9.08 -6.04 4.07
CA TYR A 42 7.99 -5.53 3.22
C TYR A 42 6.61 -5.96 3.74
N LEU A 43 6.45 -7.26 4.04
CA LEU A 43 5.20 -7.81 4.56
C LEU A 43 4.85 -7.21 5.93
N LEU A 44 5.84 -7.06 6.83
CA LEU A 44 5.63 -6.41 8.12
C LEU A 44 5.20 -4.95 7.96
N GLY A 45 5.86 -4.22 7.06
CA GLY A 45 5.51 -2.83 6.77
C GLY A 45 4.10 -2.68 6.21
N ALA A 46 3.70 -3.57 5.30
CA ALA A 46 2.36 -3.52 4.72
C ALA A 46 1.28 -3.95 5.72
N GLU A 47 1.55 -4.90 6.63
CA GLU A 47 0.65 -5.20 7.75
C GLU A 47 0.51 -3.99 8.69
N TYR A 48 1.61 -3.29 9.01
CA TYR A 48 1.54 -2.04 9.76
C TYR A 48 0.73 -0.95 9.05
N ALA A 49 0.83 -0.85 7.73
CA ALA A 49 0.05 0.10 6.94
C ALA A 49 -1.45 -0.24 6.98
N GLN A 50 -1.81 -1.53 6.88
CA GLN A 50 -3.20 -2.00 6.96
C GLN A 50 -3.88 -1.58 8.27
N ILE A 51 -3.14 -1.63 9.39
CA ILE A 51 -3.62 -1.18 10.70
C ILE A 51 -3.32 0.30 10.99
N LYS A 52 -2.96 1.08 9.97
CA LYS A 52 -2.74 2.54 10.01
C LYS A 52 -1.58 2.99 10.92
N MET A 53 -0.63 2.10 11.23
CA MET A 53 0.61 2.44 11.93
C MET A 53 1.68 2.90 10.93
N TYR A 54 1.43 4.05 10.28
CA TYR A 54 2.19 4.48 9.10
C TYR A 54 3.67 4.72 9.37
N GLU A 55 4.05 5.27 10.53
CA GLU A 55 5.47 5.49 10.85
C GLU A 55 6.25 4.18 10.95
N ARG A 56 5.62 3.13 11.50
CA ARG A 56 6.22 1.79 11.54
C ARG A 56 6.28 1.17 10.15
N ALA A 57 5.22 1.35 9.36
CA ALA A 57 5.18 0.89 7.99
C ALA A 57 6.32 1.48 7.15
N VAL A 58 6.57 2.79 7.27
CA VAL A 58 7.68 3.48 6.59
C VAL A 58 9.02 2.87 6.99
N GLY A 59 9.29 2.70 8.29
CA GLY A 59 10.57 2.13 8.75
C GLY A 59 10.83 0.71 8.24
N GLU A 60 9.79 -0.13 8.20
CA GLU A 60 9.92 -1.50 7.66
C GLU A 60 10.05 -1.52 6.13
N MET A 61 9.41 -0.61 5.42
CA MET A 61 9.61 -0.46 3.97
C MET A 61 11.01 0.04 3.63
N GLU A 62 11.57 0.95 4.42
CA GLU A 62 12.96 1.39 4.28
C GLU A 62 13.93 0.23 4.56
N ALA A 63 13.68 -0.57 5.59
CA ALA A 63 14.46 -1.77 5.88
C ALA A 63 14.38 -2.81 4.74
N ALA A 64 13.19 -3.00 4.16
CA ALA A 64 13.00 -3.87 3.00
C ALA A 64 13.88 -3.45 1.82
N LEU A 65 13.90 -2.14 1.50
CA LEU A 65 14.70 -1.58 0.40
C LEU A 65 16.20 -1.52 0.70
N ALA A 66 16.59 -1.46 1.98
CA ALA A 66 17.99 -1.56 2.39
C ALA A 66 18.55 -2.97 2.17
N LEU A 67 17.73 -4.01 2.39
CA LEU A 67 18.12 -5.40 2.17
C LEU A 67 18.03 -5.81 0.70
N ASP A 68 16.98 -5.36 0.02
CA ASP A 68 16.79 -5.61 -1.41
C ASP A 68 16.31 -4.33 -2.12
N PRO A 69 17.24 -3.56 -2.70
CA PRO A 69 16.91 -2.35 -3.45
C PRO A 69 16.06 -2.60 -4.70
N THR A 70 15.92 -3.85 -5.15
CA THR A 70 15.17 -4.24 -6.35
C THR A 70 13.69 -4.53 -6.07
N LEU A 71 13.27 -4.55 -4.80
CA LEU A 71 11.87 -4.67 -4.38
C LEU A 71 11.04 -3.45 -4.78
N SER A 72 10.70 -3.40 -6.06
CA SER A 72 9.97 -2.30 -6.68
C SER A 72 8.59 -2.10 -6.05
N ILE A 73 7.97 -3.17 -5.56
CA ILE A 73 6.71 -3.06 -4.83
C ILE A 73 6.87 -2.38 -3.46
N ALA A 74 7.92 -2.67 -2.71
CA ALA A 74 8.21 -1.98 -1.45
C ALA A 74 8.48 -0.49 -1.70
N ARG A 75 9.17 -0.18 -2.80
CA ARG A 75 9.39 1.19 -3.26
C ARG A 75 8.09 1.92 -3.59
N LEU A 76 7.19 1.29 -4.35
CA LEU A 76 5.87 1.86 -4.63
C LEU A 76 5.07 2.10 -3.33
N GLN A 77 5.03 1.11 -2.43
CA GLN A 77 4.29 1.24 -1.17
C GLN A 77 4.88 2.31 -0.24
N LEU A 78 6.21 2.44 -0.16
CA LEU A 78 6.87 3.51 0.59
C LEU A 78 6.48 4.89 0.06
N GLY A 79 6.47 5.09 -1.25
CA GLY A 79 6.06 6.37 -1.83
C GLY A 79 4.59 6.69 -1.55
N LEU A 80 3.70 5.69 -1.57
CA LEU A 80 2.28 5.85 -1.19
C LEU A 80 2.11 6.20 0.29
N LEU A 81 2.91 5.60 1.19
CA LEU A 81 2.95 5.96 2.61
C LEU A 81 3.40 7.41 2.80
N TRP A 82 4.43 7.85 2.07
CA TRP A 82 4.88 9.25 2.10
C TRP A 82 3.78 10.21 1.64
N LEU A 83 3.07 9.91 0.55
CA LEU A 83 1.93 10.71 0.11
C LEU A 83 0.82 10.78 1.17
N THR A 84 0.53 9.65 1.82
CA THR A 84 -0.48 9.57 2.90
C THR A 84 -0.09 10.45 4.09
N GLY A 85 1.21 10.53 4.40
CA GLY A 85 1.77 11.40 5.43
C GLY A 85 2.04 12.85 4.99
N GLY A 86 1.70 13.24 3.76
CA GLY A 86 1.98 14.57 3.20
C GLY A 86 3.43 14.82 2.78
N GLY A 87 4.30 13.81 2.82
CA GLY A 87 5.69 13.84 2.37
C GLY A 87 5.82 13.78 0.85
N VAL A 88 5.32 14.80 0.16
CA VAL A 88 5.25 14.84 -1.31
C VAL A 88 6.64 14.76 -1.95
N GLU A 89 7.63 15.46 -1.41
CA GLU A 89 9.01 15.44 -1.93
C GLU A 89 9.65 14.06 -1.77
N GLN A 90 9.49 13.45 -0.60
CA GLN A 90 9.98 12.10 -0.31
C GLN A 90 9.34 11.07 -1.24
N ALA A 91 8.03 11.16 -1.46
CA ALA A 91 7.33 10.28 -2.39
C ALA A 91 7.90 10.38 -3.81
N ALA A 92 8.09 11.60 -4.34
CA ALA A 92 8.66 11.80 -5.67
C ALA A 92 10.06 11.18 -5.82
N LEU A 93 10.91 11.33 -4.81
CA LEU A 93 12.25 10.74 -4.78
C LEU A 93 12.20 9.20 -4.74
N VAL A 94 11.32 8.64 -3.89
CA VAL A 94 11.19 7.19 -3.74
C VAL A 94 10.61 6.55 -5.01
N PHE A 95 9.70 7.21 -5.72
CA PHE A 95 9.16 6.69 -6.98
C PHE A 95 10.15 6.74 -8.15
N ALA A 96 11.11 7.68 -8.16
CA ALA A 96 11.97 7.93 -9.32
C ALA A 96 12.68 6.67 -9.86
N PRO A 97 13.24 5.76 -9.04
CA PRO A 97 13.88 4.54 -9.54
C PRO A 97 12.94 3.56 -10.25
N LEU A 98 11.61 3.69 -10.10
CA LEU A 98 10.67 2.86 -10.85
C LEU A 98 10.72 3.14 -12.36
N ASP A 99 11.27 4.29 -12.78
CA ASP A 99 11.52 4.62 -14.19
C ASP A 99 12.53 3.68 -14.86
N GLU A 100 13.33 2.95 -14.07
CA GLU A 100 14.34 2.00 -14.58
C GLU A 100 13.73 0.65 -14.97
N LEU A 101 12.50 0.35 -14.55
CA LEU A 101 11.81 -0.89 -14.95
C LEU A 101 11.44 -0.87 -16.44
N ALA A 102 11.04 -2.02 -16.99
CA ALA A 102 10.60 -2.11 -18.37
C ALA A 102 9.48 -1.10 -18.68
N ALA A 103 9.43 -0.58 -19.91
CA ALA A 103 8.49 0.49 -20.28
C ALA A 103 7.02 0.11 -20.05
N GLY A 104 6.67 -1.17 -20.25
CA GLY A 104 5.33 -1.72 -19.99
C GLY A 104 5.16 -2.31 -18.59
N ASP A 105 6.11 -2.10 -17.67
CA ASP A 105 5.97 -2.57 -16.30
C ASP A 105 4.86 -1.76 -15.58
N PRO A 106 3.85 -2.42 -14.99
CA PRO A 106 2.77 -1.73 -14.30
C PRO A 106 3.23 -0.83 -13.13
N LEU A 107 4.27 -1.24 -12.39
CA LEU A 107 4.77 -0.46 -11.26
C LEU A 107 5.48 0.81 -11.74
N ARG A 108 6.16 0.75 -12.89
CA ARG A 108 6.71 1.96 -13.54
C ARG A 108 5.61 2.92 -13.95
N LEU A 109 4.60 2.40 -14.65
CA LEU A 109 3.49 3.21 -15.15
C LEU A 109 2.71 3.84 -13.99
N PHE A 110 2.52 3.10 -12.90
CA PHE A 110 1.91 3.61 -11.68
C PHE A 110 2.79 4.69 -11.00
N GLY A 111 4.08 4.40 -10.79
CA GLY A 111 5.02 5.37 -10.20
C GLY A 111 5.09 6.68 -10.99
N ARG A 112 5.10 6.60 -12.32
CA ARG A 112 5.02 7.78 -13.21
C ARG A 112 3.70 8.52 -13.07
N GLY A 113 2.58 7.79 -13.05
CA GLY A 113 1.26 8.38 -12.83
C GLY A 113 1.20 9.19 -11.54
N LEU A 114 1.71 8.63 -10.44
CA LEU A 114 1.79 9.30 -9.14
C LEU A 114 2.71 10.52 -9.15
N ARG A 115 3.86 10.45 -9.84
CA ARG A 115 4.76 11.61 -9.99
C ARG A 115 4.15 12.73 -10.83
N HIS A 116 3.41 12.41 -11.89
CA HIS A 116 2.63 13.39 -12.65
C HIS A 116 1.55 14.04 -11.78
N MET A 117 0.90 13.30 -10.87
CA MET A 117 -0.03 13.90 -9.91
C MET A 117 0.65 14.88 -8.96
N ILE A 118 1.85 14.55 -8.46
CA ILE A 118 2.66 15.45 -7.63
C ILE A 118 2.98 16.76 -8.38
N GLY A 119 3.21 16.68 -9.69
CA GLY A 119 3.42 17.84 -10.56
C GLY A 119 2.15 18.55 -11.02
N GLU A 120 0.96 18.14 -10.57
CA GLU A 120 -0.35 18.62 -11.03
C GLU A 120 -0.62 18.39 -12.54
N GLU A 121 0.11 17.46 -13.16
CA GLU A 121 -0.01 17.07 -14.57
C GLU A 121 -1.10 15.99 -14.73
N LEU A 122 -2.35 16.34 -14.39
CA LEU A 122 -3.45 15.37 -14.21
C LEU A 122 -3.76 14.52 -15.46
N ALA A 123 -3.64 15.11 -16.65
CA ALA A 123 -3.88 14.40 -17.91
C ALA A 123 -2.83 13.30 -18.16
N ASP A 124 -1.55 13.61 -17.94
CA ASP A 124 -0.44 12.66 -18.08
C ASP A 124 -0.49 11.59 -16.99
N ALA A 125 -0.86 11.98 -15.77
CA ALA A 125 -1.09 11.05 -14.67
C ALA A 125 -2.13 9.99 -15.05
N ARG A 126 -3.31 10.42 -15.51
CA ARG A 126 -4.38 9.51 -15.92
C ARG A 126 -3.94 8.59 -17.08
N ALA A 127 -3.26 9.14 -18.08
CA ALA A 127 -2.77 8.36 -19.21
C ALA A 127 -1.83 7.23 -18.77
N CYS A 128 -0.86 7.54 -17.90
CA CYS A 128 0.06 6.54 -17.34
C CYS A 128 -0.67 5.46 -16.55
N LEU A 129 -1.61 5.85 -15.68
CA LEU A 129 -2.38 4.89 -14.87
C LEU A 129 -3.26 3.98 -15.73
N GLN A 130 -3.93 4.51 -16.75
CA GLN A 130 -4.73 3.71 -17.68
C GLN A 130 -3.87 2.75 -18.52
N GLU A 131 -2.65 3.16 -18.88
CA GLU A 131 -1.69 2.27 -19.52
C GLU A 131 -1.22 1.18 -18.56
N GLY A 132 -0.93 1.53 -17.30
CA GLY A 132 -0.57 0.58 -16.25
C GLY A 132 -1.64 -0.50 -16.04
N ILE A 133 -2.91 -0.11 -15.99
CA ILE A 133 -4.04 -1.04 -15.91
C ILE A 133 -4.08 -1.98 -17.12
N ARG A 134 -3.87 -1.45 -18.34
CA ARG A 134 -3.85 -2.25 -19.58
C ARG A 134 -2.66 -3.22 -19.65
N ALA A 135 -1.51 -2.81 -19.14
CA ALA A 135 -0.29 -3.61 -19.15
C ALA A 135 -0.30 -4.72 -18.09
N ASN A 136 -1.03 -4.52 -16.99
CA ASN A 136 -1.04 -5.43 -15.86
C ASN A 136 -2.11 -6.52 -15.97
N LEU A 137 -1.67 -7.72 -16.39
CA LEU A 137 -2.54 -8.88 -16.56
C LEU A 137 -2.53 -9.83 -15.36
N SER A 138 -1.60 -9.66 -14.42
CA SER A 138 -1.32 -10.65 -13.38
C SER A 138 -1.63 -10.19 -11.95
N ASN A 139 -1.84 -8.88 -11.72
CA ASN A 139 -2.11 -8.33 -10.39
C ASN A 139 -3.39 -7.48 -10.41
N ALA A 140 -4.55 -8.12 -10.24
CA ALA A 140 -5.83 -7.41 -10.26
C ALA A 140 -5.98 -6.33 -9.17
N PRO A 141 -5.53 -6.52 -7.91
CA PRO A 141 -5.60 -5.47 -6.89
C PRO A 141 -4.84 -4.20 -7.26
N LEU A 142 -3.66 -4.32 -7.89
CA LEU A 142 -2.91 -3.16 -8.38
C LEU A 142 -3.72 -2.34 -9.42
N ASN A 143 -4.52 -3.01 -10.25
CA ASN A 143 -5.43 -2.34 -11.19
C ASN A 143 -6.56 -1.61 -10.47
N VAL A 144 -7.09 -2.16 -9.38
CA VAL A 144 -8.10 -1.51 -8.55
C VAL A 144 -7.55 -0.20 -7.95
N ASP A 145 -6.32 -0.22 -7.44
CA ASP A 145 -5.67 0.98 -6.91
C ASP A 145 -5.48 2.06 -7.97
N MET A 146 -4.94 1.70 -9.14
CA MET A 146 -4.79 2.64 -10.25
C MET A 146 -6.15 3.18 -10.73
N GLN A 147 -7.16 2.32 -10.83
CA GLN A 147 -8.50 2.71 -11.31
C GLN A 147 -9.19 3.68 -10.34
N ARG A 148 -9.03 3.48 -9.04
CA ARG A 148 -9.55 4.41 -8.02
C ARG A 148 -8.99 5.81 -8.23
N ILE A 149 -7.70 5.93 -8.54
CA ILE A 149 -7.04 7.21 -8.80
C ILE A 149 -7.53 7.80 -10.14
N VAL A 150 -7.63 7.00 -11.19
CA VAL A 150 -8.17 7.43 -12.49
C VAL A 150 -9.57 8.04 -12.33
N ASN A 151 -10.45 7.37 -11.57
CA ASN A 151 -11.80 7.86 -11.32
C ASN A 151 -11.80 9.22 -10.61
N GLU A 152 -10.87 9.42 -9.66
CA GLU A 152 -10.76 10.69 -8.95
C GLU A 152 -10.26 11.81 -9.86
N LEU A 153 -9.27 11.53 -10.72
CA LEU A 153 -8.79 12.49 -11.72
C LEU A 153 -9.90 12.91 -12.69
N GLU A 154 -10.71 11.96 -13.16
CA GLU A 154 -11.86 12.24 -14.03
C GLU A 154 -12.91 13.12 -13.35
N ARG A 155 -13.15 12.94 -12.05
CA ARG A 155 -14.04 13.81 -11.28
C ARG A 155 -13.52 15.24 -11.19
N ILE A 156 -12.23 15.40 -10.88
CA ILE A 156 -11.57 16.71 -10.80
C ILE A 156 -11.67 17.43 -12.14
N GLU A 157 -11.37 16.75 -13.25
CA GLU A 157 -11.49 17.33 -14.60
C GLU A 157 -12.93 17.69 -14.97
N ALA A 158 -13.91 16.93 -14.49
CA ALA A 158 -15.33 17.24 -14.64
C ALA A 158 -15.80 18.42 -13.75
N GLY A 159 -14.91 19.06 -12.99
CA GLY A 159 -15.23 20.15 -12.07
C GLY A 159 -16.05 19.70 -10.85
N GLN A 160 -16.07 18.40 -10.56
CA GLN A 160 -16.74 17.85 -9.39
C GLN A 160 -15.81 17.96 -8.18
N PRO A 161 -16.33 18.31 -6.99
CA PRO A 161 -15.52 18.32 -5.79
C PRO A 161 -14.97 16.92 -5.52
N ALA A 162 -13.72 16.89 -5.02
CA ALA A 162 -13.03 15.67 -4.65
C ALA A 162 -13.96 14.79 -3.80
N GLY A 163 -14.11 13.53 -4.18
CA GLY A 163 -14.98 12.62 -3.44
C GLY A 163 -14.37 12.37 -2.07
N MET A 164 -15.07 12.72 -0.98
CA MET A 164 -14.62 12.27 0.34
C MET A 164 -14.46 10.75 0.29
N PRO A 165 -13.29 10.19 0.63
CA PRO A 165 -13.20 8.75 0.79
C PRO A 165 -14.20 8.37 1.88
N ALA A 166 -15.04 7.36 1.61
CA ALA A 166 -15.86 6.75 2.64
C ALA A 166 -14.92 6.28 3.77
N GLY A 167 -14.88 7.02 4.87
CA GLY A 167 -13.97 6.75 5.99
C GLY A 167 -13.24 7.93 6.64
N ALA A 168 -13.50 9.19 6.25
CA ALA A 168 -12.99 10.36 6.97
C ALA A 168 -14.12 11.23 7.54
N VAL A 169 -14.94 10.65 8.41
CA VAL A 169 -15.59 11.44 9.45
C VAL A 169 -14.57 11.55 10.58
N VAL A 170 -13.91 12.70 10.68
CA VAL A 170 -13.32 13.12 11.95
C VAL A 170 -14.53 13.54 12.80
N PRO A 171 -14.87 12.87 13.90
CA PRO A 171 -15.82 13.47 14.81
C PRO A 171 -15.13 14.72 15.38
N ALA A 172 -15.76 15.87 15.17
CA ALA A 172 -15.41 17.06 15.93
C ALA A 172 -15.42 16.68 17.41
N ALA A 173 -14.34 16.99 18.12
CA ALA A 173 -14.25 16.73 19.55
C ALA A 173 -15.33 17.55 20.27
N GLU A 174 -16.40 16.90 20.72
CA GLU A 174 -17.26 17.40 21.78
C GLU A 174 -16.74 16.91 23.14
N PRO A 175 -16.86 17.71 24.21
CA PRO A 175 -16.20 17.42 25.47
C PRO A 175 -16.91 16.31 26.25
N ALA A 176 -16.08 15.45 26.84
CA ALA A 176 -16.34 14.31 27.70
C ALA A 176 -17.65 14.28 28.52
N GLU A 177 -18.45 13.23 28.30
CA GLU A 177 -19.28 12.57 29.32
C GLU A 177 -19.23 11.04 29.11
N GLN A 178 -19.17 10.26 30.20
CA GLN A 178 -19.13 8.78 30.22
C GLN A 178 -20.55 8.19 30.42
N PRO A 179 -20.74 6.85 30.47
CA PRO A 179 -20.91 5.94 29.34
C PRO A 179 -22.27 5.23 29.38
N GLU A 180 -22.84 4.86 28.23
CA GLU A 180 -23.95 3.89 28.19
C GLU A 180 -23.75 2.80 27.14
N GLU A 181 -24.39 1.69 27.46
CA GLU A 181 -24.21 0.32 27.00
C GLU A 181 -24.93 0.02 25.67
N GLN A 182 -24.40 -0.99 24.98
CA GLN A 182 -25.07 -1.94 24.08
C GLN A 182 -25.31 -1.59 22.60
N ALA A 183 -24.69 -2.45 21.79
CA ALA A 183 -25.27 -3.27 20.72
C ALA A 183 -25.29 -2.75 19.26
N GLU A 184 -24.65 -3.61 18.46
CA GLU A 184 -25.08 -4.13 17.15
C GLU A 184 -24.68 -3.42 15.85
N GLU A 185 -23.84 -4.17 15.13
CA GLU A 185 -23.81 -4.45 13.69
C GLU A 185 -23.57 -3.39 12.62
N ALA A 186 -22.77 -3.89 11.65
CA ALA A 186 -22.72 -3.55 10.24
C ALA A 186 -21.97 -2.28 9.83
N ALA A 187 -20.67 -2.44 9.58
CA ALA A 187 -20.02 -1.84 8.41
C ALA A 187 -18.62 -2.43 8.23
N GLY A 188 -18.33 -2.96 7.04
CA GLY A 188 -16.99 -3.46 6.72
C GLY A 188 -16.72 -3.52 5.22
N GLY A 189 -17.33 -2.64 4.44
CA GLY A 189 -17.01 -2.46 3.02
C GLY A 189 -15.86 -1.47 2.84
N ALA A 190 -14.68 -1.77 3.37
CA ALA A 190 -13.45 -1.04 3.05
C ALA A 190 -12.52 -2.05 2.37
N HIS A 191 -12.35 -1.97 1.06
CA HIS A 191 -11.55 -2.95 0.33
C HIS A 191 -10.10 -2.86 0.79
N HIS A 192 -9.71 -3.86 1.58
CA HIS A 192 -8.41 -4.06 2.17
C HIS A 192 -7.35 -4.28 1.09
N LEU A 193 -6.22 -3.56 1.22
CA LEU A 193 -4.98 -3.84 0.50
C LEU A 193 -4.42 -5.16 1.03
N PHE A 194 -4.87 -6.29 0.48
CA PHE A 194 -4.42 -7.60 0.93
C PHE A 194 -2.95 -7.83 0.57
N LEU A 195 -2.15 -8.21 1.57
CA LEU A 195 -0.75 -8.66 1.43
C LEU A 195 -0.57 -9.80 0.41
N SER A 196 -1.65 -10.54 0.09
CA SER A 196 -1.66 -11.60 -0.93
C SER A 196 -1.62 -11.09 -2.38
N ALA A 197 -1.85 -9.78 -2.61
CA ALA A 197 -1.91 -9.20 -3.94
C ALA A 197 -0.55 -9.05 -4.63
N TYR A 198 0.55 -9.09 -3.87
CA TYR A 198 1.86 -8.64 -4.34
C TYR A 198 2.94 -9.73 -4.34
N THR A 199 2.60 -10.97 -3.99
CA THR A 199 3.48 -12.12 -4.20
C THR A 199 3.47 -12.52 -5.68
N GLY A 200 4.08 -11.69 -6.52
CA GLY A 200 4.35 -12.00 -7.92
C GLY A 200 5.44 -13.07 -8.01
N ASN A 201 5.00 -14.31 -8.19
CA ASN A 201 5.71 -15.42 -8.84
C ASN A 201 7.25 -15.27 -8.98
N THR A 202 7.99 -15.68 -7.95
CA THR A 202 9.39 -16.12 -8.15
C THR A 202 9.36 -17.47 -8.86
N ALA A 203 9.76 -17.53 -10.13
CA ALA A 203 10.16 -18.79 -10.76
C ALA A 203 11.09 -18.58 -11.96
N PRO A 204 11.95 -19.57 -12.29
CA PRO A 204 12.32 -20.76 -11.51
C PRO A 204 13.67 -20.64 -10.80
#